data_AF-A0A838E9J0-F1
#
_entry.id   AF-A0A838E9J0-F1
#
_cell.length_a   1.000
_cell.length_b   1.000
_cell.length_c   1.000
_cell.angle_alpha   90.00
_cell.angle_beta   90.00
_cell.angle_gamma   90.00
#
_symmetry.space_group_name_H-M   'P 1'
#
loop_
_entity.id
_entity.type
_entity.pdbx_description
1 polymer ?
#
loop_
_entity_poly.entity_id
_entity_poly.type
_entity_poly.pdbx_seq_one_letter_code
_entity_poly.pdbx_strand_id
1 'polypeptide(L)'
;MGSDVPGKVVVVAGPDGSGKTAVADRLADVLAPSVRRLHHRPGVLPAKTRHTGPVTEPHAQTRYPLVLSVAKLGYLFTDYLLGWWLRIHPFRRAGGSVILERGWWDLLVDQRRYRLAVPSGLIRTLGVLLPRPDLTVVLEGDPRLLRSRKAELTLAELARQRDAWRSVPLRRADALYIDVASPVEAVVEQISSRLADVGRPAGAPNVRLPVAAARWSLPSAPRRTAIAGLHVYHPVTQRGLVAWWAARAVAASGGMRLLPRGCPPPVEVVDLVTAQVPPDSAMAIARTNHTGGWAVLVIDPNGRPRSFAKVALTPAGREALAREADSTQRFGGRLPGVVRAPRVLRRTASVVLFEAVPWRPRTRPWELPPHVAGALGALWRSGDGRRGPAHGDCAPWNLLRAAGGWYLIDWSDAQDAVEPFWDVLHYLVQGHALLGRPSADALVDGLLGGHGQVGAAVRAYADAAGLQARGAAVRLPSYLSASRSGLDSEKVDERRGLVARDRLLARLQHV
;
A
#
# COMPACT_ATOMS: atom_id res chain seq x y z
N MET A 1 1.18 -13.30 -32.57
CA MET A 1 0.67 -12.15 -31.79
C MET A 1 -0.08 -12.69 -30.59
N GLY A 2 0.60 -12.94 -29.47
CA GLY A 2 -0.06 -13.33 -28.21
C GLY A 2 -0.24 -12.07 -27.37
N SER A 3 -1.45 -11.82 -26.90
CA SER A 3 -1.74 -10.72 -25.97
C SER A 3 -0.86 -10.84 -24.72
N ASP A 4 -0.22 -9.75 -24.33
CA ASP A 4 0.73 -9.65 -23.20
C ASP A 4 0.04 -9.72 -21.81
N VAL A 5 -1.16 -10.31 -21.76
CA VAL A 5 -2.00 -10.43 -20.57
C VAL A 5 -1.85 -11.85 -20.01
N PRO A 6 -1.39 -12.03 -18.76
CA PRO A 6 -1.30 -13.36 -18.17
C PRO A 6 -2.69 -14.00 -18.10
N GLY A 7 -2.74 -15.32 -18.32
CA GLY A 7 -3.99 -16.08 -18.26
C GLY A 7 -4.66 -16.02 -16.88
N LYS A 8 -5.91 -16.50 -16.79
CA LYS A 8 -6.70 -16.43 -15.54
C LYS A 8 -6.81 -17.80 -14.88
N VAL A 9 -6.91 -17.84 -13.55
CA VAL A 9 -7.20 -19.05 -12.77
C VAL A 9 -8.58 -18.92 -12.16
N VAL A 10 -9.49 -19.81 -12.56
CA VAL A 10 -10.89 -19.82 -12.11
C VAL A 10 -11.16 -21.10 -11.34
N VAL A 11 -11.77 -20.99 -10.16
CA VAL A 11 -12.30 -22.14 -9.43
C VAL A 11 -13.80 -22.23 -9.66
N VAL A 12 -14.29 -23.40 -10.08
CA VAL A 12 -15.73 -23.68 -10.17
C VAL A 12 -16.10 -24.68 -9.07
N ALA A 13 -16.87 -24.19 -8.10
CA ALA A 13 -17.25 -24.86 -6.88
C ALA A 13 -18.77 -25.02 -6.76
N GLY A 14 -19.21 -25.88 -5.85
CA GLY A 14 -20.62 -26.16 -5.59
C GLY A 14 -20.90 -27.63 -5.30
N PRO A 15 -22.07 -27.96 -4.73
CA PRO A 15 -22.47 -29.33 -4.43
C PRO A 15 -22.60 -30.19 -5.70
N ASP A 16 -22.66 -31.51 -5.55
CA ASP A 16 -22.91 -32.39 -6.70
C ASP A 16 -24.30 -32.15 -7.30
N GLY A 17 -24.43 -32.31 -8.63
CA GLY A 17 -25.64 -31.93 -9.37
C GLY A 17 -25.75 -30.45 -9.75
N SER A 18 -24.80 -29.59 -9.33
CA SER A 18 -24.83 -28.15 -9.65
C SER A 18 -24.38 -27.76 -11.06
N GLY A 19 -23.95 -28.71 -11.90
CA GLY A 19 -23.51 -28.41 -13.27
C GLY A 19 -22.08 -27.87 -13.42
N LYS A 20 -21.21 -28.05 -12.40
CA LYS A 20 -19.79 -27.60 -12.43
C LYS A 20 -19.06 -28.00 -13.71
N THR A 21 -19.22 -29.25 -14.14
CA THR A 21 -18.56 -29.79 -15.32
C THR A 21 -19.04 -29.09 -16.59
N ALA A 22 -20.36 -28.93 -16.76
CA ALA A 22 -20.94 -28.21 -17.90
C ALA A 22 -20.49 -26.75 -17.97
N VAL A 23 -20.48 -26.05 -16.82
CA VAL A 23 -19.97 -24.66 -16.75
C VAL A 23 -18.47 -24.62 -17.06
N ALA A 24 -17.68 -25.56 -16.54
CA ALA A 24 -16.24 -25.63 -16.79
C ALA A 24 -15.90 -25.96 -18.26
N ASP A 25 -16.70 -26.81 -18.92
CA ASP A 25 -16.57 -27.13 -20.34
C ASP A 25 -16.83 -25.89 -21.19
N ARG A 26 -17.99 -25.26 -21.00
CA ARG A 26 -18.35 -24.08 -21.79
C ARG A 26 -17.42 -22.89 -21.52
N LEU A 27 -16.97 -22.73 -20.27
CA LEU A 27 -15.97 -21.71 -19.93
C LEU A 27 -14.62 -21.99 -20.59
N ALA A 28 -14.23 -23.25 -20.77
CA ALA A 28 -12.99 -23.60 -21.47
C ALA A 28 -13.05 -23.19 -22.94
N ASP A 29 -14.20 -23.34 -23.60
CA ASP A 29 -14.38 -22.88 -24.98
C ASP A 29 -14.23 -21.35 -25.09
N VAL A 30 -14.78 -20.62 -24.12
CA VAL A 30 -14.73 -19.15 -24.10
C VAL A 30 -13.32 -18.63 -23.77
N LEU A 31 -12.56 -19.35 -22.94
CA LEU A 31 -11.19 -18.98 -22.54
C LEU A 31 -10.10 -19.53 -23.49
N ALA A 32 -10.48 -20.15 -24.60
CA ALA A 32 -9.59 -20.65 -25.66
C ALA A 32 -8.58 -19.57 -26.15
N PRO A 33 -7.42 -19.96 -26.73
CA PRO A 33 -7.03 -21.30 -27.18
C PRO A 33 -6.26 -22.15 -26.17
N SER A 34 -5.75 -21.57 -25.08
CA SER A 34 -4.85 -22.28 -24.14
C SER A 34 -5.48 -22.42 -22.76
N VAL A 35 -6.29 -23.46 -22.57
CA VAL A 35 -6.96 -23.74 -21.29
C VAL A 35 -6.50 -25.07 -20.70
N ARG A 36 -6.24 -25.09 -19.40
CA ARG A 36 -5.96 -26.31 -18.63
C ARG A 36 -7.07 -26.57 -17.63
N ARG A 37 -7.74 -27.71 -17.75
CA ARG A 37 -8.71 -28.19 -16.77
C ARG A 37 -8.05 -29.09 -15.75
N LEU A 38 -8.33 -28.83 -14.48
CA LEU A 38 -7.84 -29.62 -13.36
C LEU A 38 -9.03 -30.01 -12.50
N HIS A 39 -9.33 -31.31 -12.46
CA HIS A 39 -10.37 -31.84 -11.60
C HIS A 39 -9.82 -32.03 -10.19
N HIS A 40 -10.49 -31.42 -9.20
CA HIS A 40 -10.33 -31.67 -7.76
C HIS A 40 -9.02 -31.22 -7.11
N ARG A 41 -7.85 -31.45 -7.73
CA ARG A 41 -6.55 -30.99 -7.23
C ARG A 41 -5.52 -30.90 -8.36
N PRO A 42 -4.40 -30.18 -8.17
CA PRO A 42 -3.37 -30.07 -9.20
C PRO A 42 -2.67 -31.38 -9.57
N GLY A 43 -2.57 -32.34 -8.65
CA GLY A 43 -2.16 -33.72 -8.93
C GLY A 43 -0.67 -33.91 -9.23
N VAL A 44 0.21 -33.14 -8.59
CA VAL A 44 1.67 -33.29 -8.69
C VAL A 44 2.14 -34.51 -7.91
N LEU A 45 1.53 -34.79 -6.76
CA LEU A 45 1.82 -35.96 -5.95
C LEU A 45 0.93 -37.16 -6.36
N PRO A 46 1.44 -38.40 -6.28
CA PRO A 46 0.77 -39.59 -6.80
C PRO A 46 -0.47 -39.98 -5.97
N ALA A 47 -1.62 -40.16 -6.62
CA ALA A 47 -2.81 -40.70 -5.95
C ALA A 47 -2.63 -42.19 -5.62
N LYS A 48 -2.95 -42.61 -4.38
CA LYS A 48 -2.88 -44.02 -3.95
C LYS A 48 -3.86 -44.94 -4.68
N THR A 49 -4.95 -44.42 -5.24
CA THR A 49 -5.94 -45.18 -6.01
C THR A 49 -6.31 -44.43 -7.29
N ARG A 50 -6.07 -45.02 -8.45
CA ARG A 50 -6.72 -44.62 -9.70
C ARG A 50 -8.11 -45.26 -9.72
N HIS A 51 -9.13 -44.55 -9.25
CA HIS A 51 -10.52 -45.00 -9.44
C HIS A 51 -10.91 -44.77 -10.90
N THR A 52 -11.26 -45.84 -11.61
CA THR A 52 -11.60 -45.86 -13.05
C THR A 52 -13.11 -45.86 -13.32
N GLY A 53 -13.95 -45.65 -12.31
CA GLY A 53 -15.42 -45.61 -12.44
C GLY A 53 -16.08 -44.44 -11.68
N PRO A 54 -17.34 -44.11 -12.01
CA PRO A 54 -18.08 -43.02 -11.36
C PRO A 54 -18.33 -43.35 -9.88
N VAL A 55 -17.94 -42.42 -8.98
CA VAL A 55 -18.22 -42.55 -7.54
C VAL A 55 -19.69 -42.21 -7.30
N THR A 56 -20.52 -43.24 -7.18
CA THR A 56 -21.97 -43.11 -6.95
C THR A 56 -22.33 -42.81 -5.49
N GLU A 57 -21.48 -43.21 -4.52
CA GLU A 57 -21.69 -42.96 -3.09
C GLU A 57 -20.49 -42.24 -2.44
N PRO A 58 -20.42 -40.90 -2.49
CA PRO A 58 -19.24 -40.15 -2.05
C PRO A 58 -18.99 -40.22 -0.53
N HIS A 59 -19.99 -40.60 0.29
CA HIS A 59 -19.91 -40.64 1.76
C HIS A 59 -19.93 -42.07 2.34
N ALA A 60 -19.86 -43.12 1.52
CA ALA A 60 -19.93 -44.51 1.97
C ALA A 60 -18.74 -44.95 2.85
N GLN A 61 -17.57 -44.34 2.66
CA GLN A 61 -16.36 -44.74 3.37
C GLN A 61 -16.21 -44.00 4.71
N THR A 62 -15.78 -44.74 5.73
CA THR A 62 -15.48 -44.19 7.05
C THR A 62 -14.33 -43.18 6.99
N ARG A 63 -14.45 -42.12 7.81
CA ARG A 63 -13.40 -41.13 7.97
C ARG A 63 -12.16 -41.77 8.60
N TYR A 64 -10.99 -41.28 8.23
CA TYR A 64 -9.76 -41.69 8.88
C TYR A 64 -9.71 -41.18 10.33
N PRO A 65 -9.00 -41.88 11.23
CA PRO A 65 -8.60 -41.35 12.52
C PRO A 65 -7.89 -39.98 12.39
N LEU A 66 -7.90 -39.18 13.46
CA LEU A 66 -7.40 -37.80 13.43
C LEU A 66 -5.97 -37.69 12.86
N VAL A 67 -5.04 -38.54 13.31
CA VAL A 67 -3.63 -38.53 12.87
C VAL A 67 -3.52 -38.76 11.36
N LEU A 68 -4.21 -39.78 10.84
CA LEU A 68 -4.21 -40.08 9.41
C LEU A 68 -4.92 -38.99 8.59
N SER A 69 -5.95 -38.36 9.16
CA SER A 69 -6.63 -37.22 8.54
C SER A 69 -5.72 -35.98 8.46
N VAL A 70 -4.95 -35.67 9.51
CA VAL A 70 -3.97 -34.58 9.53
C VAL A 70 -2.85 -34.85 8.53
N ALA A 71 -2.32 -36.08 8.50
CA ALA A 71 -1.30 -36.49 7.53
C ALA A 71 -1.81 -36.37 6.08
N LYS A 72 -3.04 -36.83 5.80
CA LYS A 72 -3.68 -36.70 4.49
C LYS A 72 -3.92 -35.22 4.12
N LEU A 73 -4.33 -34.39 5.07
CA LEU A 73 -4.49 -32.96 4.86
C LEU A 73 -3.15 -32.28 4.52
N GLY A 74 -2.07 -32.59 5.23
CA GLY A 74 -0.72 -32.09 4.93
C GLY A 74 -0.22 -32.54 3.56
N TYR A 75 -0.52 -33.78 3.18
CA TYR A 75 -0.25 -34.29 1.84
C TYR A 75 -1.02 -33.51 0.75
N LEU A 76 -2.33 -33.28 0.94
CA LEU A 76 -3.15 -32.50 0.01
C LEU A 76 -2.69 -31.04 -0.06
N PHE A 77 -2.34 -30.43 1.07
CA PHE A 77 -1.78 -29.08 1.13
C PHE A 77 -0.50 -28.97 0.30
N THR A 78 0.39 -29.95 0.45
CA THR A 78 1.65 -30.01 -0.32
C THR A 78 1.39 -30.19 -1.81
N ASP A 79 0.44 -31.05 -2.20
CA ASP A 79 0.01 -31.21 -3.61
C ASP A 79 -0.53 -29.89 -4.20
N TYR A 80 -1.35 -29.17 -3.44
CA TYR A 80 -1.91 -27.88 -3.85
C TYR A 80 -0.81 -26.81 -3.99
N LEU A 81 0.11 -26.73 -3.02
CA LEU A 81 1.20 -25.76 -3.03
C LEU A 81 2.16 -26.02 -4.20
N LEU A 82 2.67 -27.25 -4.33
CA LEU A 82 3.57 -27.62 -5.43
C LEU A 82 2.86 -27.53 -6.78
N GLY A 83 1.61 -27.98 -6.85
CA GLY A 83 0.77 -27.88 -8.03
C GLY A 83 0.57 -26.46 -8.53
N TRP A 84 0.40 -25.52 -7.60
CA TRP A 84 0.32 -24.12 -7.95
C TRP A 84 1.60 -23.63 -8.62
N TRP A 85 2.76 -23.88 -8.00
CA TRP A 85 4.04 -23.38 -8.47
C TRP A 85 4.58 -24.09 -9.73
N LEU A 86 4.31 -25.39 -9.87
CA LEU A 86 4.87 -26.23 -10.94
C LEU A 86 3.92 -26.39 -12.14
N ARG A 87 2.60 -26.34 -11.95
CA ARG A 87 1.62 -26.58 -13.04
C ARG A 87 0.77 -25.37 -13.38
N ILE A 88 0.27 -24.65 -12.38
CA ILE A 88 -0.70 -23.56 -12.61
C ILE A 88 0.02 -22.28 -13.01
N HIS A 89 0.97 -21.84 -12.20
CA HIS A 89 1.63 -20.55 -12.36
C HIS A 89 2.49 -20.43 -13.64
N PRO A 90 3.28 -21.44 -14.06
CA PRO A 90 4.03 -21.37 -15.32
C PRO A 90 3.10 -21.32 -16.53
N PHE A 91 2.03 -22.12 -16.54
CA PHE A 91 1.02 -22.13 -17.60
C PHE A 91 0.30 -20.78 -17.72
N ARG A 92 -0.05 -20.20 -16.57
CA ARG A 92 -0.64 -18.86 -16.49
C ARG A 92 0.26 -17.77 -17.07
N ARG A 93 1.56 -17.82 -16.77
CA ARG A 93 2.54 -16.87 -17.29
C ARG A 93 2.75 -16.98 -18.79
N ALA A 94 2.55 -18.16 -19.36
CA ALA A 94 2.56 -18.37 -20.80
C ALA A 94 1.27 -17.91 -21.51
N GLY A 95 0.37 -17.22 -20.80
CA GLY A 95 -0.91 -16.73 -21.33
C GLY A 95 -2.07 -17.74 -21.22
N GLY A 96 -1.84 -18.94 -20.67
CA GLY A 96 -2.86 -19.96 -20.55
C GLY A 96 -3.79 -19.81 -19.34
N SER A 97 -5.08 -20.08 -19.50
CA SER A 97 -6.06 -20.01 -18.41
C SER A 97 -6.27 -21.38 -17.75
N VAL A 98 -6.47 -21.42 -16.44
CA VAL A 98 -6.68 -22.66 -15.67
C VAL A 98 -8.07 -22.67 -15.06
N ILE A 99 -8.81 -23.76 -15.26
CA ILE A 99 -10.10 -24.00 -14.62
C ILE A 99 -9.92 -25.15 -13.63
N LEU A 100 -10.19 -24.88 -12.35
CA LEU A 100 -10.07 -25.83 -11.25
C LEU A 100 -11.46 -26.18 -10.73
N GLU A 101 -11.86 -27.44 -10.82
CA GLU A 101 -13.13 -27.88 -10.23
C GLU A 101 -12.95 -28.20 -8.75
N ARG A 102 -13.88 -27.73 -7.90
CA ARG A 102 -13.94 -27.88 -6.42
C ARG A 102 -12.94 -27.03 -5.64
N GLY A 103 -11.65 -27.18 -5.93
CA GLY A 103 -10.58 -26.45 -5.24
C GLY A 103 -10.42 -26.79 -3.75
N TRP A 104 -9.53 -26.06 -3.07
CA TRP A 104 -9.17 -26.32 -1.65
C TRP A 104 -10.37 -26.22 -0.70
N TRP A 105 -11.24 -25.25 -0.93
CA TRP A 105 -12.36 -24.94 -0.03
C TRP A 105 -13.41 -26.04 0.00
N ASP A 106 -13.46 -26.95 -0.99
CA ASP A 106 -14.30 -28.15 -0.97
C ASP A 106 -13.93 -29.09 0.18
N LEU A 107 -12.66 -29.09 0.64
CA LEU A 107 -12.23 -29.83 1.83
C LEU A 107 -12.92 -29.32 3.10
N LEU A 108 -13.12 -27.99 3.19
CA LEU A 108 -13.78 -27.37 4.32
C LEU A 108 -15.28 -27.67 4.31
N VAL A 109 -15.87 -27.68 3.11
CA VAL A 109 -17.31 -27.87 2.91
C VAL A 109 -17.70 -29.34 3.06
N ASP A 110 -16.98 -30.28 2.45
CA ASP A 110 -17.31 -31.71 2.44
C ASP A 110 -16.13 -32.58 2.90
N GLN A 111 -15.76 -32.51 4.18
CA GLN A 111 -14.71 -33.37 4.75
C GLN A 111 -14.99 -34.88 4.60
N ARG A 112 -16.27 -35.29 4.55
CA ARG A 112 -16.67 -36.71 4.47
C ARG A 112 -16.19 -37.34 3.17
N ARG A 113 -16.35 -36.65 2.05
CA ARG A 113 -15.87 -37.10 0.74
C ARG A 113 -14.38 -37.40 0.73
N TYR A 114 -13.60 -36.63 1.48
CA TYR A 114 -12.14 -36.79 1.58
C TYR A 114 -11.73 -37.72 2.72
N ARG A 115 -12.69 -38.31 3.44
CA ARG A 115 -12.49 -39.13 4.63
C ARG A 115 -11.68 -38.41 5.72
N LEU A 116 -11.83 -37.09 5.81
CA LEU A 116 -11.14 -36.27 6.80
C LEU A 116 -11.98 -36.10 8.06
N ALA A 117 -11.32 -36.17 9.21
CA ALA A 117 -11.84 -35.82 10.52
C ALA A 117 -10.90 -34.83 11.20
N VAL A 118 -10.85 -33.59 10.71
CA VAL A 118 -9.98 -32.53 11.22
C VAL A 118 -10.78 -31.30 11.66
N PRO A 119 -10.27 -30.50 12.62
CA PRO A 119 -10.89 -29.22 12.95
C PRO A 119 -10.96 -28.32 11.72
N SER A 120 -12.13 -27.75 11.44
CA SER A 120 -12.36 -26.84 10.31
C SER A 120 -11.40 -25.63 10.30
N GLY A 121 -10.97 -25.18 11.49
CA GLY A 121 -9.97 -24.12 11.65
C GLY A 121 -8.62 -24.46 11.00
N LEU A 122 -8.19 -25.72 11.04
CA LEU A 122 -6.93 -26.15 10.42
C LEU A 122 -7.00 -26.07 8.88
N ILE A 123 -8.11 -26.53 8.29
CA ILE A 123 -8.34 -26.41 6.84
C ILE A 123 -8.40 -24.94 6.42
N ARG A 124 -9.04 -24.09 7.22
CA ARG A 124 -9.11 -22.64 6.99
C ARG A 124 -7.73 -22.00 7.01
N THR A 125 -6.93 -22.24 8.04
CA THR A 125 -5.58 -21.68 8.17
C THR A 125 -4.70 -22.09 7.00
N LEU A 126 -4.67 -23.38 6.65
CA LEU A 126 -3.91 -23.86 5.49
C LEU A 126 -4.43 -23.29 4.17
N GLY A 127 -5.74 -23.15 4.01
CA GLY A 127 -6.34 -22.56 2.81
C GLY A 127 -6.00 -21.09 2.59
N VAL A 128 -5.88 -20.32 3.68
CA VAL A 128 -5.45 -18.91 3.62
C VAL A 128 -3.98 -18.77 3.18
N LEU A 129 -3.15 -19.78 3.45
CA LEU A 129 -1.74 -19.83 3.04
C LEU A 129 -1.55 -20.23 1.56
N LEU A 130 -2.55 -20.85 0.94
CA LEU A 130 -2.46 -21.24 -0.47
C LEU A 130 -2.59 -20.02 -1.40
N PRO A 131 -1.89 -20.04 -2.55
CA PRO A 131 -2.12 -19.06 -3.60
C PRO A 131 -3.59 -19.04 -4.05
N ARG A 132 -4.11 -17.86 -4.36
CA ARG A 132 -5.54 -17.65 -4.64
C ARG A 132 -5.84 -17.64 -6.14
N PRO A 133 -6.99 -18.19 -6.56
CA PRO A 133 -7.51 -18.00 -7.91
C PRO A 133 -7.88 -16.54 -8.16
N ASP A 134 -8.00 -16.16 -9.43
CA ASP A 134 -8.48 -14.84 -9.86
C ASP A 134 -9.99 -14.69 -9.63
N LEU A 135 -10.74 -15.80 -9.71
CA LEU A 135 -12.17 -15.84 -9.40
C LEU A 135 -12.57 -17.22 -8.85
N THR A 136 -13.38 -17.24 -7.78
CA THR A 136 -14.07 -18.45 -7.30
C THR A 136 -15.55 -18.33 -7.60
N VAL A 137 -16.05 -19.19 -8.46
CA VAL A 137 -17.47 -19.29 -8.81
C VAL A 137 -18.09 -20.39 -7.96
N VAL A 138 -19.09 -20.05 -7.15
CA VAL A 138 -19.84 -21.00 -6.33
C VAL A 138 -21.23 -21.15 -6.93
N LEU A 139 -21.50 -22.33 -7.49
CA LEU A 139 -22.81 -22.69 -8.02
C LEU A 139 -23.71 -23.13 -6.86
N GLU A 140 -24.76 -22.37 -6.58
CA GLU A 140 -25.74 -22.61 -5.51
C GLU A 140 -27.12 -22.93 -6.11
N GLY A 141 -27.91 -23.75 -5.43
CA GLY A 141 -29.26 -24.08 -5.91
C GLY A 141 -30.15 -24.60 -4.81
N ASP A 142 -31.45 -24.66 -5.09
CA ASP A 142 -32.39 -25.39 -4.23
C ASP A 142 -31.93 -26.85 -4.08
N PRO A 143 -31.70 -27.35 -2.85
CA PRO A 143 -31.41 -28.76 -2.59
C PRO A 143 -32.34 -29.74 -3.31
N ARG A 144 -33.62 -29.40 -3.51
CA ARG A 144 -34.58 -30.24 -4.24
C ARG A 144 -34.23 -30.36 -5.72
N LEU A 145 -33.89 -29.24 -6.35
CA LEU A 145 -33.45 -29.17 -7.74
C LEU A 145 -32.10 -29.88 -7.95
N LEU A 146 -31.16 -29.73 -7.01
CA LEU A 146 -29.85 -30.39 -7.08
C LEU A 146 -29.99 -31.91 -6.97
N ARG A 147 -30.86 -32.39 -6.07
CA ARG A 147 -31.13 -33.81 -5.87
C ARG A 147 -31.86 -34.44 -7.06
N SER A 148 -32.78 -33.72 -7.71
CA SER A 148 -33.46 -34.24 -8.91
C SER A 148 -32.50 -34.39 -10.10
N ARG A 149 -31.47 -33.54 -10.20
CA ARG A 149 -30.41 -33.67 -11.21
C ARG A 149 -29.42 -34.80 -10.90
N LYS A 150 -29.08 -35.00 -9.63
CA LYS A 150 -28.17 -36.08 -9.20
C LYS A 150 -28.45 -36.52 -7.77
N ALA A 151 -29.02 -37.70 -7.60
CA ALA A 151 -29.50 -38.21 -6.30
C ALA A 151 -28.40 -38.87 -5.44
N GLU A 152 -27.23 -38.23 -5.29
CA GLU A 152 -26.09 -38.79 -4.54
C GLU A 152 -26.08 -38.40 -3.05
N LEU A 153 -26.75 -37.31 -2.68
CA LEU A 153 -26.75 -36.76 -1.33
C LEU A 153 -28.17 -36.47 -0.82
N THR A 154 -28.33 -36.47 0.50
CA THR A 154 -29.61 -36.12 1.13
C THR A 154 -29.89 -34.62 1.01
N LEU A 155 -31.17 -34.23 1.06
CA LEU A 155 -31.56 -32.81 1.04
C LEU A 155 -30.93 -32.01 2.19
N ALA A 156 -30.82 -32.63 3.36
CA ALA A 156 -30.19 -32.02 4.54
C ALA A 156 -28.70 -31.75 4.32
N GLU A 157 -27.97 -32.69 3.70
CA GLU A 157 -26.55 -32.51 3.41
C GLU A 157 -26.32 -31.46 2.31
N LEU A 158 -27.17 -31.42 1.28
CA LEU A 158 -27.12 -30.39 0.25
C LEU A 158 -27.38 -28.99 0.83
N ALA A 159 -28.37 -28.85 1.72
CA ALA A 159 -28.64 -27.60 2.44
C ALA A 159 -27.45 -27.17 3.31
N ARG A 160 -26.86 -28.11 4.07
CA ARG A 160 -25.67 -27.87 4.88
C ARG A 160 -24.48 -27.41 4.03
N GLN A 161 -24.24 -28.03 2.87
CA GLN A 161 -23.13 -27.65 1.97
C GLN A 161 -23.32 -26.26 1.38
N ARG A 162 -24.55 -25.91 0.96
CA ARG A 162 -24.90 -24.56 0.50
C ARG A 162 -24.55 -23.51 1.56
N ASP A 163 -25.00 -23.73 2.80
CA ASP A 163 -24.76 -22.78 3.88
C ASP A 163 -23.27 -22.74 4.28
N ALA A 164 -22.57 -23.89 4.22
CA ALA A 164 -21.15 -23.97 4.49
C ALA A 164 -20.29 -23.22 3.45
N TRP A 165 -20.66 -23.24 2.16
CA TRP A 165 -19.97 -22.46 1.12
C TRP A 165 -20.00 -20.95 1.40
N ARG A 166 -21.11 -20.43 1.92
CA ARG A 166 -21.21 -19.01 2.34
C ARG A 166 -20.38 -18.68 3.58
N SER A 167 -20.00 -19.69 4.37
CA SER A 167 -19.12 -19.54 5.55
C SER A 167 -17.62 -19.60 5.21
N VAL A 168 -17.27 -19.92 3.97
CA VAL A 168 -15.88 -19.95 3.50
C VAL A 168 -15.34 -18.51 3.49
N PRO A 169 -14.12 -18.25 3.98
CA PRO A 169 -13.55 -16.89 4.04
C PRO A 169 -13.08 -16.39 2.65
N LEU A 170 -13.98 -16.40 1.67
CA LEU A 170 -13.76 -15.81 0.36
C LEU A 170 -13.95 -14.29 0.44
N ARG A 171 -13.15 -13.53 -0.32
CA ARG A 171 -13.38 -12.09 -0.48
C ARG A 171 -14.57 -11.88 -1.40
N ARG A 172 -15.45 -10.93 -1.06
CA ARG A 172 -16.60 -10.56 -1.90
C ARG A 172 -16.19 -10.13 -3.33
N ALA A 173 -14.98 -9.59 -3.49
CA ALA A 173 -14.44 -9.21 -4.80
C ALA A 173 -14.03 -10.42 -5.67
N ASP A 174 -13.58 -11.50 -5.02
CA ASP A 174 -12.94 -12.67 -5.66
C ASP A 174 -13.91 -13.88 -5.74
N ALA A 175 -15.18 -13.67 -5.35
CA ALA A 175 -16.21 -14.71 -5.31
C ALA A 175 -17.47 -14.28 -6.07
N LEU A 176 -18.01 -15.21 -6.85
CA LEU A 176 -19.26 -15.04 -7.58
C LEU A 176 -20.19 -16.22 -7.23
N TYR A 177 -21.33 -15.93 -6.62
CA TYR A 177 -22.34 -16.92 -6.27
C TYR A 177 -23.42 -16.89 -7.33
N ILE A 178 -23.69 -18.03 -7.97
CA ILE A 178 -24.58 -18.12 -9.13
C ILE A 178 -25.63 -19.20 -8.87
N ASP A 179 -26.89 -18.87 -9.14
CA ASP A 179 -27.99 -19.82 -9.07
C ASP A 179 -27.94 -20.81 -10.24
N VAL A 180 -27.94 -22.11 -9.94
CA VAL A 180 -27.96 -23.24 -10.89
C VAL A 180 -29.25 -23.34 -11.72
N ALA A 181 -30.28 -22.55 -11.40
CA ALA A 181 -31.47 -22.37 -12.22
C ALA A 181 -31.17 -21.56 -13.50
N SER A 182 -30.07 -20.80 -13.53
CA SER A 182 -29.65 -20.03 -14.70
C SER A 182 -29.14 -20.94 -15.83
N PRO A 183 -29.42 -20.63 -17.11
CA PRO A 183 -28.81 -21.33 -18.25
C PRO A 183 -27.28 -21.22 -18.24
N VAL A 184 -26.58 -22.27 -18.70
CA VAL A 184 -25.10 -22.35 -18.66
C VAL A 184 -24.45 -21.17 -19.38
N GLU A 185 -25.04 -20.72 -20.49
CA GLU A 185 -24.57 -19.59 -21.29
C GLU A 185 -24.58 -18.28 -20.48
N ALA A 186 -25.68 -18.00 -19.77
CA ALA A 186 -25.80 -16.81 -18.93
C ALA A 186 -24.82 -16.86 -17.74
N VAL A 187 -24.58 -18.06 -17.20
CA VAL A 187 -23.58 -18.28 -16.15
C VAL A 187 -22.18 -17.95 -16.68
N VAL A 188 -21.81 -18.46 -17.85
CA VAL A 188 -20.50 -18.24 -18.47
C VAL A 188 -20.30 -16.78 -18.88
N GLU A 189 -21.34 -16.10 -19.35
CA GLU A 189 -21.29 -14.66 -19.64
C GLU A 189 -21.00 -13.83 -18.39
N GLN A 190 -21.68 -14.12 -17.27
CA GLN A 190 -21.41 -13.46 -15.99
C GLN A 190 -19.99 -13.70 -15.49
N ILE A 191 -19.49 -14.94 -15.64
CA ILE A 191 -18.10 -15.28 -15.30
C ILE A 191 -17.14 -14.48 -16.17
N SER A 192 -17.37 -14.42 -17.48
CA SER A 192 -16.49 -13.76 -18.45
C SER A 192 -16.44 -12.25 -18.24
N SER A 193 -17.61 -11.62 -18.03
CA SER A 193 -17.73 -10.21 -17.68
C SER A 193 -16.95 -9.90 -16.38
N ARG A 194 -17.12 -10.73 -15.36
CA ARG A 194 -16.37 -10.58 -14.10
C ARG A 194 -14.87 -10.76 -14.29
N LEU A 195 -14.44 -11.70 -15.13
CA LEU A 195 -13.03 -11.93 -15.45
C LEU A 195 -12.40 -10.78 -16.25
N ALA A 196 -13.18 -10.07 -17.06
CA ALA A 196 -12.73 -8.88 -17.78
C ALA A 196 -12.46 -7.71 -16.81
N ASP A 197 -13.24 -7.59 -15.74
CA ASP A 197 -13.00 -6.62 -14.67
C ASP A 197 -11.80 -7.04 -13.78
N VAL A 198 -11.64 -8.34 -13.56
CA VAL A 198 -10.53 -8.91 -12.79
C VAL A 198 -9.23 -8.76 -13.59
N GLY A 199 -8.50 -7.68 -13.35
CA GLY A 199 -7.20 -7.43 -13.98
C GLY A 199 -7.18 -6.39 -15.09
N ARG A 200 -8.15 -5.45 -15.13
CA ARG A 200 -7.86 -4.13 -15.70
C ARG A 200 -6.61 -3.58 -15.01
N PRO A 201 -5.59 -3.12 -15.77
CA PRO A 201 -4.29 -2.80 -15.21
C PRO A 201 -4.38 -1.54 -14.35
N ALA A 202 -4.35 -1.74 -13.04
CA ALA A 202 -3.92 -0.71 -12.10
C ALA A 202 -2.56 -1.14 -11.52
N GLY A 203 -1.54 -1.20 -12.38
CA GLY A 203 -0.17 -1.51 -11.97
C GLY A 203 0.04 -2.91 -11.39
N ALA A 204 1.28 -3.26 -11.09
CA ALA A 204 1.61 -4.52 -10.44
C ALA A 204 0.86 -4.69 -9.10
N PRO A 205 0.52 -5.93 -8.68
CA PRO A 205 -0.30 -6.16 -7.49
C PRO A 205 0.31 -5.44 -6.27
N ASN A 206 -0.49 -4.61 -5.59
CA ASN A 206 -0.03 -3.86 -4.43
C ASN A 206 -0.25 -4.62 -3.11
N VAL A 207 0.72 -4.52 -2.20
CA VAL A 207 0.66 -4.95 -0.79
C VAL A 207 0.29 -3.76 0.06
N ARG A 208 -0.49 -3.98 1.11
CA ARG A 208 -0.87 -2.90 2.03
C ARG A 208 -0.31 -3.07 3.40
N LEU A 209 0.26 -1.98 3.93
CA LEU A 209 0.95 -1.95 5.21
C LEU A 209 0.46 -0.75 6.05
N PRO A 210 0.26 -0.94 7.38
CA PRO A 210 0.03 -2.22 8.04
C PRO A 210 -1.33 -2.84 7.61
N VAL A 211 -1.52 -4.15 7.77
CA VAL A 211 -2.71 -4.86 7.25
C VAL A 211 -4.03 -4.37 7.90
N ALA A 212 -4.01 -4.11 9.21
CA ALA A 212 -5.20 -3.72 9.98
C ALA A 212 -5.64 -2.26 9.76
N ALA A 213 -4.72 -1.38 9.38
CA ALA A 213 -4.96 0.05 9.17
C ALA A 213 -4.09 0.53 7.99
N ALA A 214 -4.40 0.01 6.79
CA ALA A 214 -3.59 0.22 5.60
C ALA A 214 -3.36 1.70 5.31
N ARG A 215 -2.15 2.17 5.62
CA ARG A 215 -1.68 3.53 5.34
C ARG A 215 -0.97 3.62 4.00
N TRP A 216 -0.29 2.54 3.62
CA TRP A 216 0.49 2.43 2.40
C TRP A 216 -0.02 1.28 1.53
N SER A 217 0.03 1.48 0.21
CA SER A 217 -0.26 0.50 -0.83
C SER A 217 0.92 0.49 -1.80
N LEU A 218 1.77 -0.53 -1.71
CA LEU A 218 3.08 -0.58 -2.35
C LEU A 218 3.15 -1.68 -3.41
N PRO A 219 3.84 -1.49 -4.55
CA PRO A 219 4.06 -2.54 -5.52
C PRO A 219 4.69 -3.78 -4.90
N SER A 220 4.12 -4.96 -5.15
CA SER A 220 4.68 -6.23 -4.67
C SER A 220 5.69 -6.86 -5.63
N ALA A 221 5.68 -6.42 -6.88
CA ALA A 221 6.56 -6.84 -7.96
C ALA A 221 6.56 -5.78 -9.08
N PRO A 222 7.50 -5.87 -10.05
CA PRO A 222 8.81 -6.52 -9.92
C PRO A 222 9.65 -5.92 -8.78
N ARG A 223 10.73 -6.60 -8.36
CA ARG A 223 11.55 -6.22 -7.18
C ARG A 223 11.98 -4.76 -7.19
N ARG A 224 12.44 -4.26 -8.35
CA ARG A 224 12.87 -2.87 -8.57
C ARG A 224 11.77 -1.87 -8.25
N THR A 225 10.55 -2.17 -8.67
CA THR A 225 9.36 -1.35 -8.46
C THR A 225 8.89 -1.40 -7.01
N ALA A 226 8.98 -2.56 -6.36
CA ALA A 226 8.70 -2.72 -4.94
C ALA A 226 9.68 -1.93 -4.06
N ILE A 227 10.97 -1.96 -4.37
CA ILE A 227 12.00 -1.15 -3.68
C ILE A 227 11.72 0.34 -3.90
N ALA A 228 11.45 0.74 -5.15
CA ALA A 228 11.15 2.13 -5.48
C ALA A 228 9.92 2.64 -4.74
N GLY A 229 8.87 1.81 -4.61
CA GLY A 229 7.62 2.16 -3.93
C GLY A 229 7.79 2.57 -2.48
N LEU A 230 8.83 2.11 -1.79
CA LEU A 230 9.14 2.54 -0.42
C LEU A 230 9.48 4.02 -0.29
N HIS A 231 9.81 4.70 -1.40
CA HIS A 231 10.12 6.13 -1.40
C HIS A 231 8.86 7.01 -1.30
N VAL A 232 7.65 6.42 -1.33
CA VAL A 232 6.40 7.14 -1.03
C VAL A 232 6.34 7.59 0.43
N TYR A 233 7.13 6.98 1.32
CA TYR A 233 7.20 7.31 2.74
C TYR A 233 8.64 7.66 3.15
N HIS A 234 8.84 8.89 3.62
CA HIS A 234 10.11 9.37 4.15
C HIS A 234 10.20 9.08 5.68
N PRO A 235 11.05 8.12 6.13
CA PRO A 235 11.18 7.80 7.54
C PRO A 235 12.07 8.80 8.27
N VAL A 236 11.52 9.49 9.28
CA VAL A 236 12.28 10.45 10.12
C VAL A 236 12.47 10.01 11.56
N THR A 237 11.77 8.98 12.01
CA THR A 237 11.92 8.40 13.35
C THR A 237 12.84 7.19 13.31
N GLN A 238 13.51 6.87 14.43
CA GLN A 238 14.36 5.66 14.52
C GLN A 238 13.57 4.39 14.22
N ARG A 239 12.36 4.26 14.80
CA ARG A 239 11.45 3.12 14.53
C ARG A 239 11.05 3.07 13.05
N GLY A 240 10.74 4.23 12.46
CA GLY A 240 10.42 4.34 11.03
C GLY A 240 11.59 3.95 10.14
N LEU A 241 12.82 4.34 10.48
CA LEU A 241 14.03 3.98 9.74
C LEU A 241 14.28 2.47 9.77
N VAL A 242 14.19 1.85 10.95
CA VAL A 242 14.35 0.38 11.09
C VAL A 242 13.28 -0.35 10.28
N ALA A 243 12.01 0.07 10.41
CA ALA A 243 10.91 -0.52 9.65
C ALA A 243 11.11 -0.36 8.13
N TRP A 244 11.59 0.80 7.69
CA TRP A 244 11.86 1.07 6.28
C TRP A 244 12.99 0.21 5.73
N TRP A 245 14.09 0.03 6.49
CA TRP A 245 15.19 -0.86 6.10
C TRP A 245 14.75 -2.32 6.04
N ALA A 246 13.95 -2.77 7.00
CA ALA A 246 13.36 -4.11 6.99
C ALA A 246 12.47 -4.31 5.76
N ALA A 247 11.57 -3.35 5.47
CA ALA A 247 10.73 -3.39 4.28
C ALA A 247 11.54 -3.40 2.98
N ARG A 248 12.66 -2.65 2.93
CA ARG A 248 13.59 -2.64 1.80
C ARG A 248 14.26 -3.99 1.59
N ALA A 249 14.69 -4.66 2.66
CA ALA A 249 15.26 -6.01 2.59
C ALA A 249 14.23 -7.02 2.06
N VAL A 250 12.98 -6.95 2.53
CA VAL A 250 11.87 -7.78 2.05
C VAL A 250 11.55 -7.50 0.57
N ALA A 251 11.57 -6.24 0.14
CA ALA A 251 11.40 -5.87 -1.26
C ALA A 251 12.55 -6.39 -2.15
N ALA A 252 13.79 -6.28 -1.67
CA ALA A 252 14.98 -6.73 -2.39
C ALA A 252 15.02 -8.25 -2.58
N SER A 253 14.59 -9.04 -1.58
CA SER A 253 14.46 -10.49 -1.73
C SER A 253 13.28 -10.91 -2.62
N GLY A 254 12.37 -9.98 -2.93
CA GLY A 254 11.10 -10.25 -3.60
C GLY A 254 10.04 -10.87 -2.67
N GLY A 255 10.25 -10.82 -1.35
CA GLY A 255 9.32 -11.29 -0.34
C GLY A 255 8.03 -10.47 -0.26
N MET A 256 7.99 -9.25 -0.82
CA MET A 256 6.78 -8.43 -0.88
C MET A 256 5.57 -9.16 -1.49
N ARG A 257 5.79 -10.03 -2.48
CA ARG A 257 4.72 -10.85 -3.11
C ARG A 257 4.04 -11.83 -2.17
N LEU A 258 4.66 -12.15 -1.03
CA LEU A 258 4.14 -13.07 -0.02
C LEU A 258 3.29 -12.36 1.03
N LEU A 259 3.36 -11.02 1.09
CA LEU A 259 2.62 -10.25 2.05
C LEU A 259 1.14 -10.15 1.65
N PRO A 260 0.21 -10.18 2.61
CA PRO A 260 -1.21 -10.10 2.33
C PRO A 260 -1.58 -8.77 1.65
N ARG A 261 -2.38 -8.86 0.57
CA ARG A 261 -2.97 -7.69 -0.10
C ARG A 261 -4.13 -7.17 0.76
N GLY A 262 -4.18 -5.88 1.08
CA GLY A 262 -5.32 -5.25 1.77
C GLY A 262 -6.50 -4.93 0.83
N CYS A 263 -7.51 -4.21 1.33
CA CYS A 263 -8.56 -3.58 0.50
C CYS A 263 -7.91 -2.60 -0.49
N PRO A 264 -8.28 -2.46 -1.77
CA PRO A 264 -7.61 -1.55 -2.71
C PRO A 264 -7.72 -0.05 -2.31
N PRO A 265 -6.86 0.84 -2.84
CA PRO A 265 -7.06 2.29 -2.74
C PRO A 265 -8.38 2.70 -3.41
N PRO A 266 -8.96 3.84 -3.03
CA PRO A 266 -10.17 4.33 -3.69
C PRO A 266 -9.93 4.38 -5.19
N VAL A 267 -10.85 3.77 -5.95
CA VAL A 267 -10.77 3.66 -7.41
C VAL A 267 -10.60 5.05 -8.03
N GLU A 268 -11.32 6.05 -7.51
CA GLU A 268 -11.21 7.44 -7.92
C GLU A 268 -9.76 8.00 -7.86
N VAL A 269 -8.99 7.68 -6.80
CA VAL A 269 -7.60 8.14 -6.67
C VAL A 269 -6.71 7.49 -7.74
N VAL A 270 -6.95 6.21 -8.03
CA VAL A 270 -6.21 5.48 -9.05
C VAL A 270 -6.53 6.02 -10.44
N ASP A 271 -7.81 6.24 -10.74
CA ASP A 271 -8.27 6.73 -12.04
C ASP A 271 -7.74 8.14 -12.32
N LEU A 272 -7.82 9.05 -11.35
CA LEU A 272 -7.33 10.43 -11.46
C LEU A 272 -5.82 10.49 -11.77
N VAL A 273 -5.02 9.59 -11.21
CA VAL A 273 -3.58 9.53 -11.46
C VAL A 273 -3.28 8.79 -12.76
N THR A 274 -3.98 7.68 -13.04
CA THR A 274 -3.80 6.87 -14.27
C THR A 274 -4.07 7.69 -15.53
N ALA A 275 -5.06 8.58 -15.49
CA ALA A 275 -5.35 9.51 -16.58
C ALA A 275 -4.21 10.49 -16.92
N GLN A 276 -3.18 10.60 -16.07
CA GLN A 276 -2.11 11.58 -16.19
C GLN A 276 -0.72 10.99 -16.36
N VAL A 277 -0.59 9.66 -16.34
CA VAL A 277 0.70 8.96 -16.38
C VAL A 277 0.68 7.84 -17.42
N PRO A 278 1.85 7.35 -17.89
CA PRO A 278 1.91 6.23 -18.82
C PRO A 278 1.22 4.97 -18.26
N PRO A 279 0.51 4.20 -19.10
CA PRO A 279 -0.32 3.06 -18.67
C PRO A 279 0.48 1.90 -18.07
N ASP A 280 1.78 1.82 -18.35
CA ASP A 280 2.73 0.83 -17.82
C ASP A 280 3.33 1.22 -16.46
N SER A 281 2.91 2.35 -15.89
CA SER A 281 3.42 2.83 -14.61
C SER A 281 2.88 2.02 -13.44
N ALA A 282 3.76 1.69 -12.50
CA ALA A 282 3.36 1.22 -11.19
C ALA A 282 3.14 2.39 -10.23
N MET A 283 2.31 2.17 -9.22
CA MET A 283 1.96 3.21 -8.24
C MET A 283 2.15 2.72 -6.82
N ALA A 284 2.91 3.47 -6.03
CA ALA A 284 2.93 3.36 -4.58
C ALA A 284 2.10 4.49 -3.98
N ILE A 285 1.10 4.15 -3.18
CA ILE A 285 0.10 5.10 -2.68
C ILE A 285 0.18 5.17 -1.15
N ALA A 286 0.12 6.37 -0.60
CA ALA A 286 0.07 6.64 0.83
C ALA A 286 -1.10 7.56 1.15
N ARG A 287 -1.81 7.28 2.25
CA ARG A 287 -2.78 8.21 2.81
C ARG A 287 -2.03 9.33 3.53
N THR A 288 -2.37 10.58 3.22
CA THR A 288 -1.81 11.74 3.93
C THR A 288 -2.54 11.97 5.26
N ASN A 289 -1.99 12.85 6.09
CA ASN A 289 -2.63 13.22 7.36
C ASN A 289 -3.84 14.14 7.16
N HIS A 290 -3.99 14.79 6.01
CA HIS A 290 -5.15 15.63 5.69
C HIS A 290 -6.35 14.78 5.29
N THR A 291 -7.53 15.18 5.75
CA THR A 291 -8.79 14.50 5.45
C THR A 291 -9.05 14.49 3.94
N GLY A 292 -9.01 13.32 3.31
CA GLY A 292 -9.24 13.14 1.88
C GLY A 292 -8.02 13.35 0.98
N GLY A 293 -6.81 13.56 1.55
CA GLY A 293 -5.57 13.72 0.79
C GLY A 293 -4.81 12.41 0.58
N TRP A 294 -4.29 12.19 -0.62
CA TRP A 294 -3.48 11.03 -1.00
C TRP A 294 -2.17 11.45 -1.67
N ALA A 295 -1.12 10.67 -1.42
CA ALA A 295 0.18 10.81 -2.07
C ALA A 295 0.45 9.57 -2.91
N VAL A 296 0.88 9.75 -4.17
CA VAL A 296 1.10 8.66 -5.11
C VAL A 296 2.46 8.82 -5.78
N LEU A 297 3.38 7.89 -5.52
CA LEU A 297 4.63 7.79 -6.25
C LEU A 297 4.43 6.94 -7.50
N VAL A 298 4.69 7.54 -8.65
CA VAL A 298 4.59 6.92 -9.98
C VAL A 298 5.97 6.39 -10.36
N ILE A 299 6.03 5.12 -10.75
CA ILE A 299 7.27 4.38 -10.96
C ILE A 299 7.20 3.74 -12.34
N ASP A 300 8.25 3.91 -13.14
CA ASP A 300 8.32 3.29 -14.46
C ASP A 300 8.53 1.76 -14.37
N PRO A 301 8.39 1.02 -15.49
CA PRO A 301 8.62 -0.42 -15.50
C PRO A 301 10.04 -0.82 -15.06
N ASN A 302 11.02 0.07 -15.16
CA ASN A 302 12.42 -0.13 -14.76
C ASN A 302 12.66 0.15 -13.26
N GLY A 303 11.63 0.54 -12.50
CA GLY A 303 11.75 0.83 -11.07
C GLY A 303 12.32 2.22 -10.79
N ARG A 304 12.29 3.15 -11.75
CA ARG A 304 12.70 4.54 -11.55
C ARG A 304 11.48 5.39 -11.16
N PRO A 305 11.55 6.14 -10.04
CA PRO A 305 10.55 7.17 -9.73
C PRO A 305 10.45 8.19 -10.87
N ARG A 306 9.24 8.45 -11.37
CA ARG A 306 8.99 9.45 -12.43
C ARG A 306 8.38 10.73 -11.88
N SER A 307 7.28 10.59 -11.15
CA SER A 307 6.55 11.72 -10.60
C SER A 307 5.95 11.37 -9.25
N PHE A 308 5.64 12.40 -8.47
CA PHE A 308 4.96 12.29 -7.20
C PHE A 308 3.64 13.07 -7.29
N ALA A 309 2.52 12.37 -7.29
CA ALA A 309 1.20 12.99 -7.33
C ALA A 309 0.70 13.25 -5.91
N LYS A 310 0.23 14.46 -5.65
CA LYS A 310 -0.66 14.74 -4.53
C LYS A 310 -2.08 14.85 -5.08
N VAL A 311 -3.02 14.17 -4.43
CA VAL A 311 -4.42 14.03 -4.87
C VAL A 311 -5.34 14.52 -3.75
N ALA A 312 -6.30 15.37 -4.08
CA ALA A 312 -7.28 15.90 -3.15
C ALA A 312 -8.70 15.66 -3.68
N LEU A 313 -9.54 15.00 -2.87
CA LEU A 313 -10.92 14.67 -3.25
C LEU A 313 -11.93 15.75 -2.81
N THR A 314 -11.63 16.45 -1.71
CA THR A 314 -12.52 17.49 -1.12
C THR A 314 -12.26 18.87 -1.72
N PRO A 315 -13.26 19.77 -1.80
CA PRO A 315 -13.06 21.15 -2.28
C PRO A 315 -11.95 21.91 -1.55
N ALA A 316 -11.97 21.90 -0.21
CA ALA A 316 -10.94 22.52 0.62
C ALA A 316 -9.53 21.92 0.36
N GLY A 317 -9.46 20.60 0.13
CA GLY A 317 -8.22 19.93 -0.23
C GLY A 317 -7.69 20.35 -1.60
N ARG A 318 -8.57 20.57 -2.58
CA ARG A 318 -8.19 21.06 -3.93
C ARG A 318 -7.63 22.47 -3.88
N GLU A 319 -8.22 23.34 -3.07
CA GLU A 319 -7.69 24.70 -2.86
C GLU A 319 -6.34 24.68 -2.15
N ALA A 320 -6.18 23.85 -1.12
CA ALA A 320 -4.89 23.68 -0.43
C ALA A 320 -3.80 23.15 -1.38
N LEU A 321 -4.15 22.16 -2.21
CA LEU A 321 -3.25 21.59 -3.20
C LEU A 321 -2.88 22.58 -4.31
N ALA A 322 -3.83 23.41 -4.74
CA ALA A 322 -3.61 24.53 -5.65
C ALA A 322 -2.60 25.53 -5.07
N ARG A 323 -2.83 25.98 -3.83
CA ARG A 323 -1.91 26.89 -3.11
C ARG A 323 -0.52 26.31 -3.00
N GLU A 324 -0.39 25.03 -2.65
CA GLU A 324 0.92 24.37 -2.56
C GLU A 324 1.66 24.40 -3.90
N ALA A 325 0.98 24.11 -5.01
CA ALA A 325 1.59 24.17 -6.35
C ALA A 325 2.08 25.58 -6.70
N ASP A 326 1.25 26.59 -6.42
CA ASP A 326 1.57 28.00 -6.66
C ASP A 326 2.77 28.45 -5.81
N SER A 327 2.76 28.12 -4.52
CA SER A 327 3.87 28.39 -3.59
C SER A 327 5.16 27.69 -4.01
N THR A 328 5.08 26.42 -4.41
CA THR A 328 6.24 25.64 -4.85
C THR A 328 6.91 26.29 -6.07
N GLN A 329 6.12 26.75 -7.05
CA GLN A 329 6.65 27.43 -8.23
C GLN A 329 7.22 28.81 -7.89
N ARG A 330 6.50 29.58 -7.05
CA ARG A 330 6.87 30.95 -6.69
C ARG A 330 8.14 31.04 -5.84
N PHE A 331 8.23 30.22 -4.80
CA PHE A 331 9.34 30.27 -3.84
C PHE A 331 10.47 29.30 -4.20
N GLY A 332 10.15 28.18 -4.83
CA GLY A 332 11.12 27.16 -5.20
C GLY A 332 12.22 27.67 -6.13
N GLY A 333 11.89 28.58 -7.05
CA GLY A 333 12.85 29.24 -7.93
C GLY A 333 13.80 30.23 -7.24
N ARG A 334 13.50 30.64 -6.01
CA ARG A 334 14.31 31.59 -5.22
C ARG A 334 15.33 30.89 -4.32
N LEU A 335 15.25 29.56 -4.18
CA LEU A 335 16.23 28.80 -3.42
C LEU A 335 17.58 28.73 -4.15
N PRO A 336 18.72 28.91 -3.45
CA PRO A 336 20.03 28.75 -4.05
C PRO A 336 20.31 27.28 -4.39
N GLY A 337 21.11 27.01 -5.42
CA GLY A 337 21.20 25.71 -6.11
C GLY A 337 21.56 24.47 -5.28
N VAL A 338 22.01 24.63 -4.03
CA VAL A 338 22.26 23.54 -3.06
C VAL A 338 20.95 22.93 -2.52
N VAL A 339 19.88 23.72 -2.48
CA VAL A 339 18.53 23.30 -2.06
C VAL A 339 17.55 23.62 -3.17
N ARG A 340 16.64 22.69 -3.47
CA ARG A 340 15.67 22.84 -4.57
C ARG A 340 14.27 22.52 -4.08
N ALA A 341 13.26 23.17 -4.66
CA ALA A 341 11.89 22.68 -4.56
C ALA A 341 11.60 21.71 -5.72
N PRO A 342 10.71 20.73 -5.53
CA PRO A 342 10.31 19.87 -6.62
C PRO A 342 9.57 20.65 -7.70
N ARG A 343 9.95 20.49 -8.97
CA ARG A 343 9.22 21.06 -10.09
C ARG A 343 7.79 20.54 -10.15
N VAL A 344 6.83 21.44 -10.39
CA VAL A 344 5.45 21.07 -10.75
C VAL A 344 5.44 20.69 -12.23
N LEU A 345 5.16 19.41 -12.52
CA LEU A 345 5.11 18.85 -13.88
C LEU A 345 3.75 19.07 -14.54
N ARG A 346 2.66 18.90 -13.77
CA ARG A 346 1.29 19.04 -14.26
C ARG A 346 0.35 19.37 -13.11
N ARG A 347 -0.74 20.09 -13.42
CA ARG A 347 -1.80 20.44 -12.47
C ARG A 347 -3.17 20.24 -13.09
N THR A 348 -4.08 19.67 -12.31
CA THR A 348 -5.52 19.62 -12.56
C THR A 348 -6.25 20.08 -11.29
N ALA A 349 -7.58 20.09 -11.30
CA ALA A 349 -8.37 20.49 -10.12
C ALA A 349 -8.12 19.59 -8.90
N SER A 350 -7.90 18.28 -9.11
CA SER A 350 -7.80 17.30 -8.03
C SER A 350 -6.41 16.68 -7.87
N VAL A 351 -5.47 16.97 -8.80
CA VAL A 351 -4.14 16.34 -8.81
C VAL A 351 -3.08 17.36 -9.17
N VAL A 352 -1.98 17.35 -8.43
CA VAL A 352 -0.74 18.02 -8.80
C VAL A 352 0.37 16.98 -8.89
N LEU A 353 1.03 16.92 -10.04
CA LEU A 353 2.19 16.07 -10.29
C LEU A 353 3.46 16.89 -10.06
N PHE A 354 4.24 16.47 -9.08
CA PHE A 354 5.58 16.99 -8.80
C PHE A 354 6.64 16.06 -9.42
N GLU A 355 7.83 16.59 -9.66
CA GLU A 355 8.99 15.77 -9.99
C GLU A 355 9.27 14.78 -8.85
N ALA A 356 9.53 13.52 -9.19
CA ALA A 356 9.91 12.54 -8.19
C ALA A 356 11.35 12.81 -7.72
N VAL A 357 11.52 12.92 -6.41
CA VAL A 357 12.85 13.08 -5.80
C VAL A 357 13.37 11.71 -5.35
N PRO A 358 14.42 11.15 -5.98
CA PRO A 358 15.04 9.89 -5.57
C PRO A 358 15.90 10.12 -4.32
N TRP A 359 15.24 10.28 -3.18
CA TRP A 359 15.88 10.61 -1.91
C TRP A 359 16.55 9.40 -1.23
N ARG A 360 17.49 9.69 -0.33
CA ARG A 360 18.18 8.71 0.53
C ARG A 360 17.81 8.94 2.00
N PRO A 361 17.54 7.89 2.78
CA PRO A 361 17.17 8.03 4.19
C PRO A 361 18.29 8.73 4.97
N ARG A 362 17.89 9.60 5.90
CA ARG A 362 18.80 10.35 6.76
C ARG A 362 18.93 9.65 8.11
N THR A 363 20.15 9.43 8.58
CA THR A 363 20.40 8.85 9.93
C THR A 363 20.14 9.83 11.06
N ARG A 364 20.30 11.13 10.78
CA ARG A 364 19.99 12.25 11.69
C ARG A 364 19.05 13.26 11.01
N PRO A 365 17.75 12.95 10.88
CA PRO A 365 16.78 13.84 10.26
C PRO A 365 16.61 15.17 11.01
N TRP A 366 16.77 15.17 12.33
CA TRP A 366 16.65 16.36 13.18
C TRP A 366 17.79 17.38 13.00
N GLU A 367 18.92 16.98 12.41
CA GLU A 367 20.05 17.87 12.18
C GLU A 367 19.80 18.73 10.94
N LEU A 368 19.75 20.06 11.08
CA LEU A 368 19.65 20.98 9.95
C LEU A 368 21.06 21.24 9.39
N PRO A 369 21.38 20.81 8.15
CA PRO A 369 22.72 21.04 7.61
C PRO A 369 22.99 22.56 7.43
N PRO A 370 24.19 23.08 7.77
CA PRO A 370 24.47 24.51 7.69
C PRO A 370 24.24 25.13 6.30
N HIS A 371 24.59 24.43 5.22
CA HIS A 371 24.33 24.93 3.86
C HIS A 371 22.84 24.96 3.49
N VAL A 372 22.00 24.11 4.12
CA VAL A 372 20.52 24.20 3.99
C VAL A 372 20.01 25.39 4.79
N ALA A 373 20.52 25.59 6.02
CA ALA A 373 20.17 26.76 6.82
C ALA A 373 20.56 28.07 6.12
N GLY A 374 21.74 28.12 5.49
CA GLY A 374 22.16 29.24 4.65
C GLY A 374 21.26 29.45 3.43
N ALA A 375 20.76 28.37 2.81
CA ALA A 375 19.79 28.49 1.72
C ALA A 375 18.46 29.10 2.17
N LEU A 376 17.99 28.76 3.37
CA LEU A 376 16.81 29.38 3.99
C LEU A 376 17.07 30.85 4.33
N GLY A 377 18.27 31.20 4.79
CA GLY A 377 18.67 32.58 5.05
C GLY A 377 18.70 33.43 3.77
N ALA A 378 19.23 32.87 2.68
CA ALA A 378 19.23 33.51 1.37
C ALA A 378 17.81 33.68 0.80
N LEU A 379 16.94 32.68 0.99
CA LEU A 379 15.52 32.79 0.63
C LEU A 379 14.86 33.95 1.37
N TRP A 380 15.04 34.02 2.68
CA TRP A 380 14.49 35.11 3.50
C TRP A 380 15.05 36.48 3.07
N ARG A 381 16.35 36.58 2.78
CA ARG A 381 16.99 37.83 2.32
C ARG A 381 16.39 38.35 1.01
N SER A 382 15.75 37.51 0.19
CA SER A 382 15.10 37.95 -1.05
C SER A 382 13.83 38.80 -0.83
N GLY A 383 13.46 39.08 0.42
CA GLY A 383 12.37 39.98 0.80
C GLY A 383 12.77 41.46 0.89
N ASP A 384 12.09 42.20 1.77
CA ASP A 384 12.22 43.66 1.91
C ASP A 384 13.30 44.12 2.92
N GLY A 385 14.05 43.16 3.50
CA GLY A 385 15.09 43.40 4.51
C GLY A 385 14.59 43.48 5.95
N ARG A 386 13.28 43.63 6.19
CA ARG A 386 12.64 43.51 7.51
C ARG A 386 11.90 42.19 7.67
N ARG A 387 11.25 41.75 6.59
CA ARG A 387 10.54 40.49 6.44
C ARG A 387 10.93 39.84 5.14
N GLY A 388 10.78 38.53 5.09
CA GLY A 388 11.22 37.76 3.94
C GLY A 388 10.43 36.49 3.70
N PRO A 389 10.55 35.93 2.48
CA PRO A 389 9.93 34.66 2.16
C PRO A 389 10.42 33.55 3.08
N ALA A 390 9.49 32.66 3.45
CA ALA A 390 9.79 31.49 4.25
C ALA A 390 8.95 30.30 3.76
N HIS A 391 9.46 29.10 4.00
CA HIS A 391 8.73 27.86 3.78
C HIS A 391 7.52 27.74 4.71
N GLY A 392 7.61 28.29 5.92
CA GLY A 392 6.50 28.39 6.87
C GLY A 392 6.33 27.15 7.74
N ASP A 393 6.40 25.95 7.15
CA ASP A 393 6.41 24.66 7.86
C ASP A 393 7.73 23.89 7.64
N CYS A 394 8.88 24.56 7.74
CA CYS A 394 10.16 23.88 7.52
C CYS A 394 10.47 22.88 8.64
N ALA A 395 10.24 21.58 8.42
CA ALA A 395 10.47 20.55 9.43
C ALA A 395 11.33 19.37 8.89
N PRO A 396 11.84 18.48 9.78
CA PRO A 396 12.70 17.37 9.37
C PRO A 396 12.14 16.45 8.28
N TRP A 397 10.82 16.29 8.22
CA TRP A 397 10.14 15.45 7.22
C TRP A 397 10.00 16.12 5.84
N ASN A 398 10.11 17.44 5.77
CA ASN A 398 10.07 18.23 4.53
C ASN A 398 11.43 18.27 3.81
N LEU A 399 12.52 17.92 4.51
CA LEU A 399 13.88 18.02 3.96
C LEU A 399 14.42 16.66 3.51
N LEU A 400 14.44 16.46 2.20
CA LEU A 400 14.93 15.26 1.53
C LEU A 400 16.40 15.42 1.08
N ARG A 401 17.19 14.35 1.25
CA ARG A 401 18.56 14.27 0.72
C ARG A 401 18.58 13.50 -0.59
N ALA A 402 19.04 14.09 -1.68
CA ALA A 402 19.21 13.45 -2.99
C ALA A 402 20.69 13.37 -3.40
N ALA A 403 20.99 12.72 -4.53
CA ALA A 403 22.37 12.59 -5.01
C ALA A 403 23.01 13.95 -5.38
N GLY A 404 22.21 14.89 -5.91
CA GLY A 404 22.66 16.21 -6.37
C GLY A 404 22.44 17.36 -5.38
N GLY A 405 22.09 17.07 -4.13
CA GLY A 405 21.83 18.10 -3.12
C GLY A 405 20.59 17.82 -2.27
N TRP A 406 19.89 18.88 -1.88
CA TRP A 406 18.75 18.81 -0.97
C TRP A 406 17.47 19.26 -1.65
N TYR A 407 16.37 18.65 -1.25
CA TYR A 407 15.04 19.04 -1.69
C TYR A 407 14.19 19.42 -0.49
N LEU A 408 13.54 20.59 -0.59
CA LEU A 408 12.56 21.05 0.37
C LEU A 408 11.18 20.91 -0.26
N ILE A 409 10.32 20.10 0.36
CA ILE A 409 8.98 19.75 -0.14
C ILE A 409 7.91 20.27 0.81
N ASP A 410 6.65 20.29 0.35
CA ASP A 410 5.47 20.68 1.15
C ASP A 410 5.38 22.19 1.41
N TRP A 411 5.27 22.98 0.34
CA TRP A 411 5.22 24.45 0.41
C TRP A 411 3.81 25.00 0.70
N SER A 412 2.95 24.23 1.37
CA SER A 412 1.56 24.62 1.65
C SER A 412 1.45 25.86 2.52
N ASP A 413 2.39 26.02 3.45
CA ASP A 413 2.39 27.07 4.47
C ASP A 413 3.39 28.20 4.16
N ALA A 414 3.90 28.23 2.93
CA ALA A 414 4.86 29.22 2.49
C ALA A 414 4.26 30.62 2.50
N GLN A 415 5.06 31.58 2.97
CA GLN A 415 4.65 32.96 3.21
C GLN A 415 5.68 33.92 2.64
N ASP A 416 5.21 35.06 2.12
CA ASP A 416 6.08 36.08 1.51
C ASP A 416 6.83 36.95 2.51
N ALA A 417 6.25 37.18 3.68
CA ALA A 417 6.69 38.20 4.61
C ALA A 417 6.67 37.68 6.05
N VAL A 418 7.70 36.93 6.41
CA VAL A 418 7.88 36.35 7.74
C VAL A 418 9.06 37.02 8.45
N GLU A 419 8.98 37.10 9.77
CA GLU A 419 10.09 37.50 10.63
C GLU A 419 11.31 36.56 10.44
N PRO A 420 12.54 37.06 10.63
CA PRO A 420 13.73 36.24 10.43
C PRO A 420 13.80 35.04 11.37
N PHE A 421 14.53 34.02 10.95
CA PHE A 421 14.78 32.77 11.65
C PHE A 421 13.58 31.82 11.79
N TRP A 422 12.39 32.17 11.29
CA TRP A 422 11.19 31.33 11.42
C TRP A 422 11.43 29.87 11.01
N ASP A 423 11.90 29.62 9.79
CA ASP A 423 12.10 28.25 9.28
C ASP A 423 13.15 27.47 10.07
N VAL A 424 14.25 28.12 10.49
CA VAL A 424 15.31 27.47 11.27
C VAL A 424 14.81 27.11 12.67
N LEU A 425 14.14 28.05 13.34
CA LEU A 425 13.55 27.82 14.65
C LEU A 425 12.48 26.72 14.56
N HIS A 426 11.64 26.75 13.53
CA HIS A 426 10.62 25.74 13.31
C HIS A 426 11.22 24.36 13.10
N TYR A 427 12.25 24.23 12.27
CA TYR A 427 12.92 22.96 12.03
C TYR A 427 13.49 22.36 13.31
N LEU A 428 14.19 23.19 14.10
CA LEU A 428 14.85 22.77 15.33
C LEU A 428 13.85 22.41 16.44
N VAL A 429 12.79 23.22 16.60
CA VAL A 429 11.75 22.98 17.61
C VAL A 429 10.88 21.78 17.24
N GLN A 430 10.54 21.59 15.95
CA GLN A 430 9.84 20.38 15.51
C GLN A 430 10.68 19.12 15.66
N GLY A 431 11.99 19.20 15.38
CA GLY A 431 12.94 18.14 15.69
C GLY A 431 12.91 17.78 17.18
N HIS A 432 13.05 18.79 18.05
CA HIS A 432 13.01 18.60 19.50
C HIS A 432 11.69 17.95 19.94
N ALA A 433 10.56 18.51 19.52
CA ALA A 433 9.23 18.11 19.97
C ALA A 433 8.83 16.70 19.51
N LEU A 434 9.10 16.34 18.25
CA LEU A 434 8.58 15.10 17.66
C LEU A 434 9.64 14.01 17.45
N LEU A 435 10.92 14.38 17.36
CA LEU A 435 12.03 13.44 17.21
C LEU A 435 12.87 13.31 18.50
N GLY A 436 12.61 14.14 19.51
CA GLY A 436 13.35 14.16 20.78
C GLY A 436 14.77 14.70 20.64
N ARG A 437 15.12 15.31 19.50
CA ARG A 437 16.46 15.83 19.19
C ARG A 437 16.38 17.11 18.36
N PRO A 438 17.22 18.13 18.61
CA PRO A 438 18.19 18.21 19.71
C PRO A 438 17.51 18.14 21.08
N SER A 439 18.27 17.83 22.14
CA SER A 439 17.73 17.97 23.51
C SER A 439 17.41 19.45 23.78
N ALA A 440 16.57 19.72 24.78
CA ALA A 440 16.24 21.11 25.14
C ALA A 440 17.52 21.91 25.45
N ASP A 441 18.45 21.31 26.18
CA ASP A 441 19.76 21.88 26.56
C ASP A 441 20.59 22.21 25.32
N ALA A 442 20.79 21.23 24.42
CA ALA A 442 21.56 21.46 23.20
C ALA A 442 20.89 22.46 22.25
N LEU A 443 19.56 22.57 22.27
CA LEU A 443 18.82 23.58 21.52
C LEU A 443 19.07 24.98 22.09
N VAL A 444 18.91 25.15 23.40
CA VAL A 444 19.09 26.43 24.10
C VAL A 444 20.55 26.88 24.05
N ASP A 445 21.51 26.00 24.38
CA ASP A 445 22.95 26.28 24.31
C ASP A 445 23.41 26.62 22.89
N GLY A 446 22.83 25.96 21.90
CA GLY A 446 23.12 26.23 20.49
C GLY A 446 22.56 27.57 20.00
N LEU A 447 21.37 27.96 20.47
CA LEU A 447 20.74 29.23 20.12
C LEU A 447 21.37 30.43 20.86
N LEU A 448 21.71 30.27 22.14
CA LEU A 448 22.28 31.34 22.98
C LEU A 448 23.80 31.42 22.86
N GLY A 449 24.50 30.29 23.02
CA GLY A 449 25.97 30.22 23.00
C GLY A 449 26.57 29.94 21.62
N GLY A 450 25.75 29.63 20.62
CA GLY A 450 26.25 29.30 19.28
C GLY A 450 27.00 27.97 19.22
N HIS A 451 26.83 27.07 20.20
CA HIS A 451 27.58 25.82 20.26
C HIS A 451 26.96 24.72 19.38
N GLY A 452 27.79 23.75 19.00
CA GLY A 452 27.37 22.53 18.32
C GLY A 452 26.68 22.74 16.96
N GLN A 453 25.89 21.74 16.56
CA GLN A 453 25.23 21.71 15.25
C GLN A 453 24.12 22.76 15.12
N VAL A 454 23.42 23.05 16.23
CA VAL A 454 22.39 24.09 16.28
C VAL A 454 23.00 25.46 16.00
N GLY A 455 24.06 25.83 16.72
CA GLY A 455 24.74 27.11 16.51
C GLY A 455 25.36 27.24 15.11
N ALA A 456 25.89 26.15 14.54
CA ALA A 456 26.40 26.15 13.17
C ALA A 456 25.30 26.42 12.13
N ALA A 457 24.11 25.82 12.28
CA ALA A 457 22.97 26.08 11.40
C ALA A 457 22.46 27.53 11.53
N VAL A 458 22.35 28.03 12.77
CA VAL A 458 21.91 29.41 13.05
C VAL A 458 22.88 30.43 12.47
N ARG A 459 24.20 30.23 12.62
CA ARG A 459 25.22 31.09 12.00
C ARG A 459 25.10 31.09 10.49
N ALA A 460 25.04 29.91 9.86
CA ALA A 460 24.95 29.83 8.41
C ALA A 460 23.70 30.52 7.85
N TYR A 461 22.55 30.38 8.53
CA TYR A 461 21.36 31.17 8.20
C TYR A 461 21.62 32.67 8.35
N ALA A 462 22.15 33.11 9.49
CA ALA A 462 22.36 34.52 9.80
C ALA A 462 23.31 35.18 8.80
N ASP A 463 24.41 34.52 8.45
CA ASP A 463 25.40 34.98 7.48
C ASP A 463 24.77 35.14 6.08
N ALA A 464 23.96 34.17 5.66
CA ALA A 464 23.25 34.22 4.38
C ALA A 464 22.03 35.16 4.36
N ALA A 465 21.47 35.50 5.54
CA ALA A 465 20.37 36.43 5.71
C ALA A 465 20.84 37.88 5.89
N GLY A 466 22.06 38.10 6.41
CA GLY A 466 22.65 39.43 6.65
C GLY A 466 22.32 39.91 8.05
N LEU A 467 22.21 38.96 8.97
CA LEU A 467 21.75 39.15 10.33
C LEU A 467 22.82 38.67 11.29
N GLN A 468 22.66 39.01 12.56
CA GLN A 468 23.50 38.46 13.62
C GLN A 468 22.87 37.18 14.17
N ALA A 469 23.69 36.14 14.38
CA ALA A 469 23.23 34.83 14.87
C ALA A 469 22.47 34.92 16.22
N ARG A 470 22.87 35.86 17.10
CA ARG A 470 22.18 36.14 18.37
C ARG A 470 20.70 36.52 18.20
N GLY A 471 20.31 37.00 17.02
CA GLY A 471 18.92 37.32 16.69
C GLY A 471 17.99 36.12 16.78
N ALA A 472 18.48 34.90 16.53
CA ALA A 472 17.66 33.69 16.64
C ALA A 472 17.13 33.46 18.06
N ALA A 473 18.00 33.64 19.07
CA ALA A 473 17.62 33.51 20.48
C ALA A 473 16.59 34.57 20.90
N VAL A 474 16.77 35.82 20.47
CA VAL A 474 15.84 36.93 20.75
C VAL A 474 14.45 36.66 20.18
N ARG A 475 14.35 35.95 19.04
CA ARG A 475 13.09 35.61 18.39
C ARG A 475 12.46 34.31 18.87
N LEU A 476 13.19 33.48 19.63
CA LEU A 476 12.68 32.18 20.08
C LEU A 476 11.37 32.30 20.89
N PRO A 477 11.23 33.21 21.89
CA PRO A 477 9.97 33.32 22.63
C PRO A 477 8.78 33.68 21.75
N SER A 478 8.93 34.63 20.81
CA SER A 478 7.83 35.02 19.93
C SER A 478 7.46 33.90 18.96
N TYR A 479 8.45 33.17 18.43
CA TYR A 479 8.22 31.97 17.63
C TYR A 479 7.47 30.90 18.42
N LEU A 480 7.90 30.61 19.66
CA LEU A 480 7.27 29.58 20.49
C LEU A 480 5.82 29.94 20.81
N SER A 481 5.52 31.22 21.07
CA SER A 481 4.14 31.67 21.28
C SER A 481 3.31 31.62 20.00
N ALA A 482 3.84 32.13 18.88
CA ALA A 482 3.12 32.19 17.61
C ALA A 482 2.84 30.79 17.02
N SER A 483 3.80 29.87 17.12
CA SER A 483 3.65 28.51 16.57
C SER A 483 2.74 27.59 17.37
N ARG A 484 2.16 28.05 18.49
CA ARG A 484 1.17 27.29 19.28
C ARG A 484 -0.24 27.38 18.70
N SER A 485 -0.62 28.52 18.14
CA SER A 485 -2.00 28.80 17.76
C SER A 485 -2.53 27.86 16.66
N GLY A 486 -1.62 27.25 15.89
CA GLY A 486 -1.95 26.26 14.87
C GLY A 486 -1.99 24.80 15.34
N LEU A 487 -1.82 24.51 16.63
CA LEU A 487 -1.77 23.15 17.16
C LEU A 487 -3.07 22.76 17.88
N ASP A 488 -3.60 21.60 17.51
CA ASP A 488 -4.79 20.97 18.08
C ASP A 488 -4.39 20.01 19.21
N SER A 489 -4.92 20.26 20.42
CA SER A 489 -4.62 19.47 21.61
C SER A 489 -5.22 18.06 21.57
N GLU A 490 -6.20 17.80 20.70
CA GLU A 490 -6.81 16.47 20.54
C GLU A 490 -5.88 15.50 19.82
N LYS A 491 -5.00 16.00 18.94
CA LYS A 491 -4.05 15.16 18.20
C LYS A 491 -2.78 14.92 19.01
N VAL A 492 -2.37 13.65 19.10
CA VAL A 492 -1.24 13.21 19.95
C VAL A 492 0.07 13.93 19.61
N ASP A 493 0.41 14.07 18.33
CA ASP A 493 1.67 14.70 17.91
C ASP A 493 1.64 16.22 18.16
N GLU A 494 0.51 16.87 17.91
CA GLU A 494 0.34 18.31 18.13
C GLU A 494 0.33 18.64 19.63
N ARG A 495 -0.26 17.79 20.47
CA ARG A 495 -0.15 17.86 21.94
C ARG A 495 1.29 17.75 22.44
N ARG A 496 2.09 16.84 21.87
CA ARG A 496 3.54 16.77 22.17
C ARG A 496 4.25 18.05 21.75
N GLY A 497 3.86 18.61 20.60
CA GLY A 497 4.30 19.91 20.12
C GLY A 497 4.01 21.06 21.10
N LEU A 498 2.82 21.08 21.70
CA LEU A 498 2.42 22.07 22.71
C LEU A 498 3.27 21.94 23.97
N VAL A 499 3.37 20.73 24.55
CA VAL A 499 4.15 20.47 25.78
C VAL A 499 5.63 20.82 25.60
N ALA A 500 6.21 20.54 24.43
CA ALA A 500 7.60 20.89 24.14
C ALA A 500 7.81 22.41 24.14
N ARG A 501 6.87 23.17 23.54
CA ARG A 501 6.94 24.65 23.52
C ARG A 501 6.77 25.25 24.91
N ASP A 502 5.84 24.73 25.72
CA ASP A 502 5.65 25.14 27.12
C ASP A 502 6.95 24.98 27.92
N ARG A 503 7.60 23.81 27.81
CA ARG A 503 8.84 23.53 28.53
C ARG A 503 9.99 24.42 28.07
N LEU A 504 10.11 24.69 26.77
CA LEU A 504 11.13 25.59 26.24
C LEU A 504 10.90 27.03 26.71
N LEU A 505 9.66 27.51 26.69
CA LEU A 505 9.32 28.85 27.21
C LEU A 505 9.64 28.99 28.69
N ALA A 506 9.25 28.03 29.53
CA ALA A 506 9.56 28.04 30.95
C ALA A 506 11.07 28.05 31.19
N ARG A 507 11.84 27.30 30.40
CA ARG A 507 13.31 27.26 30.53
C ARG A 507 13.97 28.58 30.16
N LEU A 508 13.46 29.30 29.16
CA LEU A 508 13.95 30.63 28.79
C LEU A 508 13.69 31.70 29.84
N GLN A 509 12.80 31.48 30.81
CA GLN A 509 12.60 32.40 31.94
C GLN A 509 13.68 32.24 33.02
N HIS A 510 14.46 31.16 32.97
CA HIS A 510 15.49 30.81 33.95
C HIS A 510 16.92 30.92 33.41
N VAL A 511 17.09 31.36 32.17
CA VAL A 511 18.38 31.62 31.50
C VAL A 511 18.46 33.10 31.20
#